data_AF-A0A929UEQ2-F1
#
_entry.id   AF-A0A929UEQ2-F1
#
_cell.length_a   1.000
_cell.length_b   1.000
_cell.length_c   1.000
_cell.angle_alpha   90.00
_cell.angle_beta   90.00
_cell.angle_gamma   90.00
#
_symmetry.space_group_name_H-M   'P 1'
#
loop_
_entity.id
_entity.type
_entity.pdbx_description
1 polymer ?
#
loop_
_entity_poly.entity_id
_entity_poly.type
_entity_poly.pdbx_seq_one_letter_code
_entity_poly.pdbx_strand_id
1 'polypeptide(L)'
;MRNKNWSHLSRPSTNGTTKSPLSMIEDGLFYFVAGLSLKVLLADHLAMIPHQAQAIGFSSISTTLAWICAYAYSLQIYFDFWGYSLMASGIAVMLGFPFIQNFDHPYAATSVTSFYRKWHITLGLWFRDYLYIPLGGSKRGDKVTIRNLFIVWFFTALWHGFALHFILWGLSLCLLIVWEKMVLDYIPFFSKIFGRFHVLVLVPLTWVFFSVEKSTDLPILFSRLFPFLAGKGANATVFAGDYQEILSSYAPYLLCSVLLLIPFIYRFLEQRKRSFATKLLLLALFWLSVTSLLNNAANPFLYLRF
;
A
#
# COMPACT_ATOMS: atom_id res chain seq x y z
N MET A 1 21.08 29.91 -12.89
CA MET A 1 20.36 29.34 -11.74
C MET A 1 18.86 29.55 -11.96
N ARG A 2 18.15 28.53 -12.44
CA ARG A 2 16.71 28.64 -12.75
C ARG A 2 15.91 28.49 -11.46
N ASN A 3 15.06 29.49 -11.21
CA ASN A 3 14.09 29.59 -10.14
C ASN A 3 13.33 28.25 -9.98
N LYS A 4 13.68 27.45 -8.97
CA LYS A 4 12.90 26.27 -8.58
C LYS A 4 11.64 26.82 -7.92
N ASN A 5 10.63 27.02 -8.77
CA ASN A 5 9.31 27.43 -8.32
C ASN A 5 8.75 26.26 -7.52
N TRP A 6 8.87 26.33 -6.19
CA TRP A 6 8.33 25.35 -5.24
C TRP A 6 6.79 25.41 -5.20
N SER A 7 6.11 25.69 -6.31
CA SER A 7 4.66 25.94 -6.38
C SER A 7 3.79 24.71 -6.05
N HIS A 8 4.42 23.55 -5.89
CA HIS A 8 3.81 22.30 -5.45
C HIS A 8 4.03 22.03 -3.94
N LEU A 9 4.98 22.73 -3.32
CA LEU A 9 5.11 22.86 -1.86
C LEU A 9 4.60 24.23 -1.35
N SER A 10 4.30 25.16 -2.26
CA SER A 10 3.69 26.42 -1.90
C SER A 10 2.33 26.10 -1.32
N ARG A 11 2.11 26.63 -0.11
CA ARG A 11 0.83 26.66 0.58
C ARG A 11 -0.29 26.70 -0.46
N PRO A 12 -1.30 25.81 -0.38
CA PRO A 12 -2.56 26.11 -1.05
C PRO A 12 -2.87 27.57 -0.74
N SER A 13 -3.20 28.38 -1.75
CA SER A 13 -3.69 29.72 -1.51
C SER A 13 -5.00 29.57 -0.74
N THR A 14 -4.90 29.41 0.57
CA THR A 14 -6.03 29.48 1.47
C THR A 14 -6.42 30.93 1.44
N ASN A 15 -7.53 31.22 0.78
CA ASN A 15 -8.28 32.45 1.00
C ASN A 15 -8.23 32.80 2.50
N GLY A 16 -7.51 33.87 2.82
CA GLY A 16 -7.81 34.85 3.88
C GLY A 16 -7.98 34.43 5.34
N THR A 17 -7.93 33.16 5.74
CA THR A 17 -8.04 32.80 7.17
C THR A 17 -7.00 31.75 7.55
N THR A 18 -5.95 32.19 8.23
CA THR A 18 -5.06 31.27 8.95
C THR A 18 -5.90 30.49 9.95
N LYS A 19 -5.87 29.15 9.87
CA LYS A 19 -6.53 28.31 10.88
C LYS A 19 -5.97 28.66 12.25
N SER A 20 -6.83 28.72 13.26
CA SER A 20 -6.38 28.91 14.64
C SER A 20 -5.45 27.76 15.05
N PRO A 21 -4.45 27.99 15.91
CA PRO A 21 -3.57 26.93 16.39
C PRO A 21 -4.35 25.74 16.97
N LEU A 22 -5.42 26.01 17.72
CA LEU A 22 -6.29 24.97 18.27
C LEU A 22 -6.97 24.11 17.18
N SER A 23 -7.44 24.74 16.10
CA SER A 23 -7.99 24.03 14.93
C SER A 23 -6.95 23.15 14.26
N MET A 24 -5.67 23.53 14.26
CA MET A 24 -4.60 22.74 13.66
C MET A 24 -4.23 21.56 14.55
N ILE A 25 -4.21 21.76 15.87
CA ILE A 25 -4.04 20.69 16.85
C ILE A 25 -5.16 19.65 16.72
N GLU A 26 -6.42 20.08 16.65
CA GLU A 26 -7.57 19.17 16.49
C GLU A 26 -7.49 18.37 15.17
N ASP A 27 -7.17 19.04 14.05
CA ASP A 27 -7.00 18.38 12.75
C ASP A 27 -5.85 17.37 12.79
N GLY A 28 -4.72 17.75 13.38
CA GLY A 28 -3.53 16.90 13.47
C GLY A 28 -3.73 15.69 14.39
N LEU A 29 -4.44 15.85 15.51
CA LEU A 29 -4.84 14.74 16.39
C LEU A 29 -5.74 13.73 15.68
N PHE A 30 -6.69 14.20 14.85
CA PHE A 30 -7.51 13.31 14.03
C PHE A 30 -6.64 12.42 13.13
N TYR A 31 -5.72 13.03 12.36
CA TYR A 31 -4.84 12.28 11.45
C TYR A 31 -3.89 11.35 12.20
N PHE A 32 -3.34 11.81 13.32
CA PHE A 32 -2.43 11.02 14.14
C PHE A 32 -3.11 9.78 14.70
N VAL A 33 -4.27 9.94 15.35
CA VAL A 33 -4.99 8.81 15.95
C VAL A 33 -5.54 7.87 14.88
N ALA A 34 -6.07 8.37 13.77
CA ALA A 34 -6.50 7.54 12.65
C ALA A 34 -5.32 6.72 12.09
N GLY A 35 -4.17 7.36 11.88
CA GLY A 35 -2.95 6.70 11.40
C GLY A 35 -2.43 5.63 12.37
N LEU A 36 -2.38 5.95 13.66
CA LEU A 36 -2.00 5.01 14.72
C LEU A 36 -2.91 3.78 14.73
N SER A 37 -4.22 4.00 14.59
CA SER A 37 -5.23 2.92 14.59
C SER A 37 -5.07 2.00 13.37
N LEU A 38 -4.87 2.57 12.17
CA LEU A 38 -4.63 1.77 10.96
C LEU A 38 -3.36 0.93 11.08
N LYS A 39 -2.30 1.49 11.67
CA LYS A 39 -1.03 0.80 11.89
C LYS A 39 -1.19 -0.33 12.91
N VAL A 40 -1.56 0.01 14.13
CA VAL A 40 -1.49 -0.90 15.28
C VAL A 40 -2.66 -1.88 15.31
N LEU A 41 -3.88 -1.42 15.07
CA LEU A 41 -5.08 -2.25 15.22
C LEU A 41 -5.42 -3.06 13.96
N LEU A 42 -4.81 -2.73 12.83
CA LEU A 42 -5.12 -3.38 11.55
C LEU A 42 -3.87 -3.93 10.87
N ALA A 43 -2.91 -3.09 10.51
CA ALA A 43 -1.75 -3.54 9.74
C ALA A 43 -0.90 -4.57 10.49
N ASP A 44 -0.63 -4.37 11.77
CA ASP A 44 0.17 -5.31 12.58
C ASP A 44 -0.50 -6.68 12.71
N HIS A 45 -1.83 -6.73 12.83
CA HIS A 45 -2.57 -8.00 12.86
C HIS A 45 -2.59 -8.69 11.49
N LEU A 46 -2.73 -7.94 10.39
CA LEU A 46 -2.66 -8.49 9.04
C LEU A 46 -1.27 -9.05 8.71
N ALA A 47 -0.20 -8.46 9.25
CA ALA A 47 1.17 -8.94 9.05
C ALA A 47 1.38 -10.38 9.53
N MET A 48 0.61 -10.80 10.55
CA MET A 48 0.73 -12.14 11.11
C MET A 48 0.37 -13.26 10.12
N ILE A 49 -0.54 -12.99 9.18
CA ILE A 49 -1.00 -13.98 8.19
C ILE A 49 0.16 -14.45 7.27
N PRO A 50 0.86 -13.57 6.52
CA PRO A 50 1.99 -13.99 5.70
C PRO A 50 3.16 -14.50 6.54
N HIS A 51 3.40 -13.97 7.75
CA HIS A 51 4.45 -14.48 8.63
C HIS A 51 4.20 -15.93 9.08
N GLN A 52 2.96 -16.29 9.41
CA GLN A 52 2.59 -17.67 9.74
C GLN A 52 2.78 -18.60 8.53
N ALA A 53 2.34 -18.19 7.35
CA ALA A 53 2.53 -18.98 6.13
C ALA A 53 4.03 -19.18 5.79
N GLN A 54 4.85 -18.16 6.00
CA GLN A 54 6.30 -18.26 5.83
C GLN A 54 6.93 -19.19 6.88
N ALA A 55 6.47 -19.14 8.14
CA ALA A 55 6.95 -20.03 9.20
C ALA A 55 6.58 -21.51 8.96
N ILE A 56 5.41 -21.77 8.37
CA ILE A 56 4.99 -23.10 7.88
C ILE A 56 5.85 -23.55 6.69
N GLY A 57 6.32 -22.59 5.90
CA GLY A 57 7.06 -22.79 4.66
C GLY A 57 6.12 -22.82 3.45
N PHE A 58 6.43 -22.02 2.42
CA PHE A 58 5.57 -21.87 1.23
C PHE A 58 5.36 -23.17 0.45
N SER A 59 6.24 -24.15 0.59
CA SER A 59 6.04 -25.49 0.00
C SER A 59 4.88 -26.26 0.63
N SER A 60 4.39 -25.86 1.80
CA SER A 60 3.43 -26.65 2.58
C SER A 60 2.02 -26.04 2.58
N ILE A 61 1.88 -24.79 2.13
CA ILE A 61 0.61 -24.05 2.14
C ILE A 61 -0.28 -24.41 0.95
N SER A 62 -1.59 -24.27 1.14
CA SER A 62 -2.60 -24.40 0.10
C SER A 62 -2.64 -23.20 -0.84
N THR A 63 -3.20 -23.41 -2.04
CA THR A 63 -3.45 -22.31 -2.99
C THR A 63 -4.36 -21.24 -2.38
N THR A 64 -5.39 -21.65 -1.63
CA THR A 64 -6.30 -20.73 -0.94
C THR A 64 -5.53 -19.88 0.07
N LEU A 65 -4.69 -20.51 0.90
CA LEU A 65 -3.86 -19.79 1.86
C LEU A 65 -2.85 -18.86 1.18
N ALA A 66 -2.22 -19.28 0.07
CA ALA A 66 -1.30 -18.44 -0.69
C ALA A 66 -1.96 -17.15 -1.19
N TRP A 67 -3.19 -17.22 -1.72
CA TRP A 67 -3.94 -16.04 -2.13
C TRP A 67 -4.35 -15.17 -0.94
N ILE A 68 -4.80 -15.76 0.16
CA ILE A 68 -5.10 -15.03 1.40
C ILE A 68 -3.85 -14.27 1.87
N CYS A 69 -2.67 -14.88 1.82
CA CYS A 69 -1.40 -14.23 2.17
C CYS A 69 -1.06 -13.07 1.24
N ALA A 70 -1.24 -13.23 -0.08
CA ALA A 70 -0.99 -12.16 -1.04
C ALA A 70 -1.89 -10.93 -0.78
N TYR A 71 -3.19 -11.15 -0.54
CA TYR A 71 -4.12 -10.08 -0.18
C TYR A 71 -3.85 -9.50 1.21
N ALA A 72 -3.56 -10.33 2.21
CA ALA A 72 -3.25 -9.89 3.56
C ALA A 72 -2.00 -9.00 3.57
N TYR A 73 -0.93 -9.41 2.87
CA TYR A 73 0.28 -8.62 2.71
C TYR A 73 0.01 -7.30 1.97
N SER A 74 -0.78 -7.34 0.88
CA SER A 74 -1.23 -6.17 0.13
C SER A 74 -1.98 -5.15 1.00
N LEU A 75 -2.85 -5.62 1.90
CA LEU A 75 -3.60 -4.77 2.83
C LEU A 75 -2.71 -4.27 3.96
N GLN A 76 -1.88 -5.14 4.53
CA GLN A 76 -0.91 -4.82 5.56
C GLN A 76 -0.01 -3.67 5.12
N ILE A 77 0.72 -3.82 4.01
CA ILE A 77 1.65 -2.79 3.53
C ILE A 77 0.93 -1.46 3.26
N TYR A 78 -0.32 -1.51 2.80
CA TYR A 78 -1.13 -0.32 2.58
C TYR A 78 -1.47 0.41 3.88
N PHE A 79 -2.09 -0.27 4.84
CA PHE A 79 -2.51 0.35 6.09
C PHE A 79 -1.32 0.73 6.97
N ASP A 80 -0.21 -0.01 6.87
CA ASP A 80 1.05 0.30 7.52
C ASP A 80 1.61 1.65 7.05
N PHE A 81 1.88 1.76 5.74
CA PHE A 81 2.47 2.98 5.16
C PHE A 81 1.51 4.17 5.20
N TRP A 82 0.21 3.93 4.99
CA TRP A 82 -0.78 4.98 5.10
C TRP A 82 -0.92 5.46 6.55
N GLY A 83 -0.92 4.53 7.51
CA GLY A 83 -0.93 4.84 8.94
C GLY A 83 0.25 5.72 9.35
N TYR A 84 1.47 5.34 8.98
CA TYR A 84 2.67 6.16 9.21
C TYR A 84 2.59 7.53 8.56
N SER A 85 2.14 7.59 7.30
CA SER A 85 2.02 8.85 6.57
C SER A 85 0.99 9.79 7.19
N LEU A 86 -0.11 9.25 7.72
CA LEU A 86 -1.13 10.01 8.45
C LEU A 86 -0.60 10.52 9.79
N MET A 87 0.14 9.70 10.55
CA MET A 87 0.78 10.14 11.80
C MET A 87 1.78 11.27 11.56
N ALA A 88 2.68 11.12 10.58
CA ALA A 88 3.65 12.14 10.22
C ALA A 88 2.98 13.43 9.76
N SER A 89 1.96 13.33 8.90
CA SER A 89 1.19 14.49 8.43
C SER A 89 0.38 15.14 9.55
N GLY A 90 -0.15 14.35 10.49
CA GLY A 90 -0.84 14.83 11.68
C GLY A 90 0.06 15.70 12.53
N ILE A 91 1.28 15.22 12.84
CA ILE A 91 2.31 16.00 13.55
C ILE A 91 2.65 17.28 12.79
N ALA A 92 2.89 17.20 11.48
CA ALA A 92 3.19 18.36 10.65
C ALA A 92 2.07 19.42 10.71
N VAL A 93 0.81 18.98 10.65
CA VAL A 93 -0.36 19.87 10.78
C VAL A 93 -0.42 20.52 12.16
N MET A 94 -0.17 19.78 13.25
CA MET A 94 -0.12 20.37 14.61
C MET A 94 0.98 21.44 14.73
N LEU A 95 2.08 21.29 13.98
CA LEU A 95 3.20 22.24 13.93
C LEU A 95 3.00 23.43 12.99
N GLY A 96 1.86 23.52 12.28
CA GLY A 96 1.58 24.65 11.38
C GLY A 96 1.82 24.38 9.90
N PHE A 97 2.25 23.18 9.51
CA PHE A 97 2.47 22.81 8.11
C PHE A 97 1.17 22.36 7.42
N PRO A 98 1.09 22.46 6.08
CA PRO A 98 -0.05 21.89 5.35
C PRO A 98 -0.05 20.36 5.46
N PHE A 99 -1.25 19.76 5.41
CA PHE A 99 -1.39 18.31 5.30
C PHE A 99 -0.77 17.81 3.99
N ILE A 100 0.07 16.78 4.09
CA ILE A 100 0.75 16.18 2.93
C ILE A 100 0.08 14.84 2.63
N GLN A 101 -0.67 14.77 1.54
CA GLN A 101 -1.34 13.53 1.16
C GLN A 101 -0.36 12.57 0.47
N ASN A 102 -0.08 11.44 1.11
CA ASN A 102 0.78 10.40 0.53
C ASN A 102 -0.01 9.24 -0.10
N PHE A 103 -1.28 9.06 0.29
CA PHE A 103 -2.17 8.03 -0.24
C PHE A 103 -3.55 8.61 -0.54
N ASP A 104 -4.14 8.22 -1.67
CA ASP A 104 -5.50 8.61 -2.09
C ASP A 104 -6.29 7.40 -2.59
N HIS A 105 -6.67 6.51 -1.66
CA HIS A 105 -7.43 5.28 -1.96
C HIS A 105 -6.95 4.53 -3.21
N PRO A 106 -5.70 4.05 -3.23
CA PRO A 106 -5.09 3.47 -4.43
C PRO A 106 -5.84 2.23 -4.95
N TYR A 107 -6.44 1.42 -4.07
CA TYR A 107 -7.27 0.26 -4.46
C TYR A 107 -8.65 0.62 -5.08
N ALA A 108 -9.01 1.90 -5.11
CA ALA A 108 -10.14 2.40 -5.89
C ALA A 108 -9.72 2.83 -7.32
N ALA A 109 -8.45 2.62 -7.71
CA ALA A 109 -7.97 2.86 -9.06
C ALA A 109 -8.56 1.84 -10.07
N THR A 110 -8.61 2.26 -11.33
CA THR A 110 -9.08 1.45 -12.47
C THR A 110 -7.94 1.03 -13.41
N SER A 111 -6.70 1.32 -13.03
CA SER A 111 -5.47 0.91 -13.73
C SER A 111 -4.29 0.91 -12.77
N VAL A 112 -3.26 0.10 -13.04
CA VAL A 112 -1.99 0.04 -12.30
C VAL A 112 -1.31 1.41 -12.33
N THR A 113 -1.35 2.11 -13.47
CA THR A 113 -0.85 3.47 -13.61
C THR A 113 -1.58 4.43 -12.66
N SER A 114 -2.91 4.36 -12.57
CA SER A 114 -3.68 5.17 -11.62
C SER A 114 -3.43 4.75 -10.17
N PHE A 115 -3.18 3.46 -9.91
CA PHE A 115 -2.85 2.96 -8.58
C PHE A 115 -1.57 3.63 -8.06
N TYR A 116 -0.49 3.61 -8.85
CA TYR A 116 0.80 4.23 -8.46
C TYR A 116 0.81 5.77 -8.48
N ARG A 117 -0.21 6.41 -9.06
CA ARG A 117 -0.44 7.86 -8.86
C ARG A 117 -1.13 8.19 -7.54
N LYS A 118 -1.74 7.20 -6.89
CA LYS A 118 -2.47 7.32 -5.61
C LYS A 118 -1.75 6.62 -4.45
N TRP A 119 -0.70 5.85 -4.76
CA TRP A 119 0.15 5.12 -3.82
C TRP A 119 1.47 5.88 -3.65
N HIS A 120 1.89 6.12 -2.41
CA HIS A 120 3.17 6.77 -2.08
C HIS A 120 3.44 8.02 -2.95
N ILE A 121 2.45 8.91 -3.01
CA ILE A 121 2.37 10.05 -3.92
C ILE A 121 3.64 10.90 -3.87
N THR A 122 4.19 11.15 -2.67
CA THR A 122 5.39 12.00 -2.52
C THR A 122 6.63 11.38 -3.19
N LEU A 123 6.81 10.07 -3.06
CA LEU A 123 7.89 9.32 -3.72
C LEU A 123 7.68 9.28 -5.24
N GLY A 124 6.44 9.03 -5.69
CA GLY A 124 6.09 9.03 -7.11
C GLY A 124 6.35 10.39 -7.76
N LEU A 125 6.01 11.48 -7.07
CA LEU A 125 6.32 12.86 -7.50
C LEU A 125 7.83 13.09 -7.57
N TRP A 126 8.60 12.60 -6.59
CA TRP A 126 10.05 12.74 -6.59
C TRP A 126 10.68 12.05 -7.82
N PHE A 127 10.35 10.79 -8.09
CA PHE A 127 10.86 10.08 -9.27
C PHE A 127 10.39 10.73 -10.57
N ARG A 128 9.15 11.24 -10.62
CA ARG A 128 8.66 11.97 -11.79
C ARG A 128 9.48 13.23 -12.06
N ASP A 129 9.67 14.06 -11.04
CA ASP A 129 10.23 15.42 -11.19
C ASP A 129 11.75 15.43 -11.30
N TYR A 130 12.43 14.50 -10.62
CA TYR A 130 13.89 14.44 -10.56
C TYR A 130 14.53 13.39 -11.47
N LEU A 131 13.76 12.42 -11.98
CA LEU A 131 14.29 11.39 -12.89
C LEU A 131 13.54 11.35 -14.22
N TYR A 132 12.22 11.14 -14.20
CA TYR A 132 11.43 10.94 -15.42
C TYR A 132 11.40 12.17 -16.36
N ILE A 133 11.08 13.35 -15.82
CA ILE A 133 10.98 14.59 -16.60
C ILE A 133 12.35 15.01 -17.16
N PRO A 134 13.44 15.01 -16.37
CA PRO A 134 14.79 15.29 -16.89
C PRO A 134 15.23 14.37 -18.04
N LEU A 135 14.78 13.11 -18.06
CA LEU A 135 15.03 12.16 -19.17
C LEU A 135 14.20 12.43 -20.44
N GLY A 136 13.39 13.49 -20.45
CA GLY A 136 12.53 13.89 -21.57
C GLY A 136 11.05 13.47 -21.42
N GLY A 137 10.70 12.82 -20.31
CA GLY A 137 9.34 12.37 -20.02
C GLY A 137 8.72 11.51 -21.14
N SER A 138 7.46 11.78 -21.49
CA SER A 138 6.76 11.12 -22.61
C SER A 138 6.81 11.90 -23.94
N LYS A 139 7.60 12.96 -24.06
CA LYS A 139 7.47 13.92 -25.18
C LYS A 139 8.16 13.50 -26.48
N ARG A 140 8.98 12.44 -26.47
CA ARG A 140 9.81 12.03 -27.62
C ARG A 140 9.42 10.65 -28.18
N GLY A 141 8.12 10.34 -28.15
CA GLY A 141 7.55 9.09 -28.65
C GLY A 141 7.69 7.89 -27.70
N ASP A 142 7.16 6.75 -28.14
CA ASP A 142 6.98 5.58 -27.28
C ASP A 142 8.29 4.90 -26.89
N LYS A 143 9.27 4.82 -27.80
CA LYS A 143 10.59 4.23 -27.48
C LYS A 143 11.29 4.97 -26.34
N VAL A 144 11.25 6.31 -26.35
CA VAL A 144 11.82 7.13 -25.27
C VAL A 144 11.01 6.98 -23.99
N THR A 145 9.68 6.93 -24.10
CA THR A 145 8.78 6.70 -22.96
C THR A 145 9.08 5.36 -22.27
N ILE A 146 9.19 4.26 -23.02
CA ILE A 146 9.46 2.92 -22.51
C ILE A 146 10.82 2.89 -21.82
N ARG A 147 11.87 3.42 -22.46
CA ARG A 147 13.20 3.54 -21.85
C ARG A 147 13.15 4.33 -20.54
N ASN A 148 12.45 5.47 -20.53
CA ASN A 148 12.35 6.32 -19.34
C ASN A 148 11.57 5.64 -18.21
N LEU A 149 10.49 4.91 -18.54
CA LEU A 149 9.74 4.11 -17.56
C LEU A 149 10.60 2.98 -16.98
N PHE A 150 11.36 2.27 -17.84
CA PHE A 150 12.30 1.24 -17.39
C PHE A 150 13.33 1.80 -16.41
N ILE A 151 13.97 2.94 -16.75
CA ILE A 151 14.96 3.59 -15.88
C ILE A 151 14.31 3.96 -14.55
N VAL A 152 13.14 4.60 -14.56
CA VAL A 152 12.45 4.98 -13.32
C VAL A 152 12.15 3.77 -12.45
N TRP A 153 11.48 2.75 -13.00
CA TRP A 153 11.09 1.57 -12.22
C TRP A 153 12.28 0.73 -11.74
N PHE A 154 13.36 0.70 -12.51
CA PHE A 154 14.61 0.06 -12.09
C PHE A 154 15.23 0.79 -10.89
N PHE A 155 15.32 2.13 -10.94
CA PHE A 155 15.82 2.90 -9.79
C PHE A 155 14.85 2.91 -8.61
N THR A 156 13.54 2.83 -8.84
CA THR A 156 12.55 2.62 -7.77
C THR A 156 12.76 1.27 -7.08
N ALA A 157 12.99 0.20 -7.84
CA ALA A 157 13.34 -1.11 -7.27
C ALA A 157 14.65 -1.06 -6.46
N LEU A 158 15.70 -0.46 -7.00
CA LEU A 158 16.97 -0.31 -6.28
C LEU A 158 16.86 0.53 -5.01
N TRP A 159 15.97 1.53 -5.01
CA TRP A 159 15.69 2.32 -3.80
C TRP A 159 15.06 1.47 -2.69
N HIS A 160 14.27 0.44 -3.04
CA HIS A 160 13.72 -0.49 -2.06
C HIS A 160 14.73 -1.56 -1.60
N GLY A 161 15.63 -2.00 -2.47
CA GLY A 161 16.73 -2.88 -2.09
C GLY A 161 17.46 -3.51 -3.27
N PHE A 162 18.61 -4.14 -2.99
CA PHE A 162 19.46 -4.78 -3.99
C PHE A 162 19.14 -6.26 -4.24
N ALA A 163 18.25 -6.86 -3.43
CA ALA A 163 17.85 -8.24 -3.60
C ALA A 163 17.08 -8.44 -4.92
N LEU A 164 17.27 -9.61 -5.55
CA LEU A 164 16.70 -9.90 -6.87
C LEU A 164 15.17 -9.75 -6.92
N HIS A 165 14.44 -10.09 -5.85
CA HIS A 165 12.98 -9.94 -5.81
C HIS A 165 12.52 -8.48 -5.96
N PHE A 166 13.25 -7.48 -5.46
CA PHE A 166 12.93 -6.06 -5.69
C PHE A 166 13.15 -5.65 -7.14
N ILE A 167 14.24 -6.13 -7.76
CA ILE A 167 14.51 -5.85 -9.19
C ILE A 167 13.42 -6.47 -10.06
N LEU A 168 13.05 -7.73 -9.80
CA LEU A 168 11.96 -8.41 -10.51
C LEU A 168 10.62 -7.69 -10.33
N TRP A 169 10.34 -7.18 -9.12
CA TRP A 169 9.18 -6.34 -8.87
C TRP A 169 9.15 -5.11 -9.75
N GLY A 170 10.23 -4.31 -9.76
CA GLY A 170 10.29 -3.08 -10.57
C GLY A 170 10.14 -3.36 -12.06
N LEU A 171 10.77 -4.44 -12.55
CA LEU A 171 10.62 -4.88 -13.93
C LEU A 171 9.17 -5.31 -14.24
N SER A 172 8.53 -6.06 -13.35
CA SER A 172 7.13 -6.46 -13.51
C SER A 172 6.20 -5.26 -13.62
N LEU A 173 6.40 -4.23 -12.78
CA LEU A 173 5.61 -3.00 -12.83
C LEU A 173 5.88 -2.17 -14.06
N CYS A 174 7.14 -2.09 -14.50
CA CYS A 174 7.48 -1.45 -15.76
C CYS A 174 6.73 -2.12 -16.92
N LEU A 175 6.74 -3.45 -16.99
CA LEU A 175 6.04 -4.22 -18.02
C LEU A 175 4.54 -3.96 -17.97
N LEU A 176 3.92 -4.02 -16.78
CA LEU A 176 2.50 -3.75 -16.62
C LEU A 176 2.12 -2.34 -17.08
N ILE A 177 2.86 -1.31 -16.66
CA ILE A 177 2.55 0.09 -17.02
C ILE A 177 2.81 0.36 -18.50
N VAL A 178 3.87 -0.21 -19.08
CA VAL A 178 4.09 -0.13 -20.52
C VAL A 178 2.97 -0.82 -21.28
N TRP A 179 2.53 -1.99 -20.84
CA TRP A 179 1.42 -2.71 -21.44
C TRP A 179 0.10 -1.93 -21.34
N GLU A 180 -0.21 -1.34 -20.18
CA GLU A 180 -1.38 -0.48 -20.03
C GLU A 180 -1.33 0.69 -21.02
N LYS A 181 -0.21 1.42 -21.06
CA LYS A 181 -0.05 2.62 -21.88
C LYS A 181 -0.05 2.34 -23.38
N MET A 182 0.51 1.20 -23.79
CA MET A 182 0.69 0.87 -25.21
C MET A 182 -0.45 0.02 -25.77
N VAL A 183 -1.25 -0.62 -24.92
CA VAL A 183 -2.31 -1.56 -25.34
C VAL A 183 -3.66 -1.15 -24.74
N LEU A 184 -3.77 -1.10 -23.41
CA LEU A 184 -5.07 -0.88 -22.76
C LEU A 184 -5.63 0.52 -22.97
N ASP A 185 -4.78 1.54 -23.09
CA ASP A 185 -5.22 2.91 -23.41
C ASP A 185 -5.95 2.98 -24.78
N TYR A 186 -5.71 2.03 -25.69
CA TYR A 186 -6.42 1.89 -26.96
C TYR A 186 -7.69 1.03 -26.88
N ILE A 187 -7.96 0.39 -25.72
CA ILE A 187 -9.15 -0.44 -25.48
C ILE A 187 -9.95 0.13 -24.29
N PRO A 188 -10.57 1.32 -24.44
CA PRO A 188 -11.16 2.06 -23.32
C PRO A 188 -12.33 1.33 -22.63
N PHE A 189 -12.97 0.38 -23.30
CA PHE A 189 -14.01 -0.48 -22.72
C PHE A 189 -13.45 -1.40 -21.62
N PHE A 190 -12.21 -1.88 -21.76
CA PHE A 190 -11.56 -2.73 -20.78
C PHE A 190 -11.40 -2.01 -19.43
N SER A 191 -10.95 -0.76 -19.45
CA SER A 191 -10.80 0.06 -18.23
C SER A 191 -12.13 0.28 -17.51
N LYS A 192 -13.23 0.45 -18.26
CA LYS A 192 -14.57 0.69 -17.69
C LYS A 192 -15.16 -0.54 -17.00
N ILE A 193 -15.00 -1.73 -17.58
CA ILE A 193 -15.60 -2.97 -17.04
C ILE A 193 -14.66 -3.69 -16.10
N PHE A 194 -13.41 -3.85 -16.49
CA PHE A 194 -12.44 -4.70 -15.81
C PHE A 194 -11.34 -3.91 -15.09
N GLY A 195 -11.27 -2.58 -15.24
CA GLY A 195 -10.16 -1.79 -14.72
C GLY A 195 -9.94 -1.93 -13.21
N ARG A 196 -11.01 -1.98 -12.41
CA ARG A 196 -10.87 -2.20 -10.96
C ARG A 196 -10.49 -3.64 -10.62
N PHE A 197 -11.07 -4.62 -11.31
CA PHE A 197 -10.71 -6.03 -11.13
C PHE A 197 -9.23 -6.28 -11.50
N HIS A 198 -8.78 -5.65 -12.58
CA HIS A 198 -7.39 -5.65 -13.03
C HIS A 198 -6.43 -5.19 -11.93
N VAL A 199 -6.73 -4.06 -11.26
CA VAL A 199 -5.94 -3.57 -10.13
C VAL A 199 -6.01 -4.53 -8.94
N LEU A 200 -7.20 -5.01 -8.58
CA LEU A 200 -7.39 -5.87 -7.41
C LEU A 200 -6.71 -7.23 -7.54
N VAL A 201 -6.43 -7.71 -8.75
CA VAL A 201 -5.69 -8.96 -8.96
C VAL A 201 -4.19 -8.69 -9.13
N LEU A 202 -3.81 -7.75 -9.98
CA LEU A 202 -2.39 -7.56 -10.33
C LEU A 202 -1.58 -6.92 -9.22
N VAL A 203 -2.14 -5.96 -8.48
CA VAL A 203 -1.39 -5.27 -7.44
C VAL A 203 -1.03 -6.21 -6.29
N PRO A 204 -1.93 -7.04 -5.73
CA PRO A 204 -1.53 -8.05 -4.74
C PRO A 204 -0.43 -8.99 -5.24
N LEU A 205 -0.46 -9.39 -6.52
CA LEU A 205 0.59 -10.21 -7.11
C LEU A 205 1.94 -9.49 -7.18
N THR A 206 1.98 -8.18 -7.40
CA THR A 206 3.24 -7.43 -7.36
C THR A 206 3.75 -7.28 -5.93
N TRP A 207 2.88 -7.25 -4.92
CA TRP A 207 3.32 -7.23 -3.53
C TRP A 207 3.91 -8.56 -3.02
N VAL A 208 3.62 -9.69 -3.68
CA VAL A 208 4.26 -10.99 -3.38
C VAL A 208 5.79 -10.92 -3.45
N PHE A 209 6.33 -10.04 -4.30
CA PHE A 209 7.78 -9.84 -4.39
C PHE A 209 8.38 -9.22 -3.12
N PHE A 210 7.60 -8.48 -2.33
CA PHE A 210 8.01 -7.93 -1.04
C PHE A 210 7.70 -8.87 0.14
N SER A 211 6.81 -9.85 -0.06
CA SER A 211 6.39 -10.76 1.02
C SER A 211 7.37 -11.90 1.27
N VAL A 212 8.47 -11.99 0.52
CA VAL A 212 9.48 -13.05 0.66
C VAL A 212 10.81 -12.46 1.15
N GLU A 213 11.51 -13.18 2.02
CA GLU A 213 12.86 -12.80 2.44
C GLU A 213 13.91 -13.23 1.40
N LYS A 214 13.74 -14.42 0.81
CA LYS A 214 14.68 -15.00 -0.15
C LYS A 214 14.04 -15.06 -1.53
N SER A 215 14.79 -14.62 -2.54
CA SER A 215 14.32 -14.65 -3.93
C SER A 215 14.07 -16.09 -4.44
N THR A 216 14.65 -17.11 -3.79
CA THR A 216 14.41 -18.53 -4.07
C THR A 216 13.00 -19.00 -3.71
N ASP A 217 12.28 -18.23 -2.89
CA ASP A 217 10.93 -18.57 -2.45
C ASP A 217 9.86 -18.13 -3.46
N LEU A 218 10.18 -17.16 -4.33
CA LEU A 218 9.24 -16.65 -5.34
C LEU A 218 8.70 -17.75 -6.25
N PRO A 219 9.52 -18.62 -6.89
CA PRO A 219 9.00 -19.65 -7.76
C PRO A 219 8.05 -20.61 -7.05
N ILE A 220 8.34 -20.95 -5.79
CA ILE A 220 7.51 -21.82 -4.95
C ILE A 220 6.18 -21.12 -4.63
N LEU A 221 6.22 -19.87 -4.20
CA LEU A 221 5.02 -19.13 -3.85
C LEU A 221 4.13 -18.88 -5.09
N PHE A 222 4.72 -18.58 -6.25
CA PHE A 222 3.98 -18.48 -7.51
C PHE A 222 3.41 -19.82 -7.98
N SER A 223 4.09 -20.94 -7.75
CA SER A 223 3.55 -22.27 -8.05
C SER A 223 2.38 -22.65 -7.13
N ARG A 224 2.31 -22.07 -5.93
CA ARG A 224 1.15 -22.21 -5.01
C ARG A 224 -0.01 -21.29 -5.40
N LEU A 225 0.26 -20.05 -5.78
CA LEU A 225 -0.75 -19.10 -6.28
C LEU A 225 -1.41 -19.60 -7.56
N PHE A 226 -0.63 -20.22 -8.45
CA PHE A 226 -1.06 -20.71 -9.75
C PHE A 226 -0.71 -22.19 -9.90
N PRO A 227 -1.55 -23.11 -9.37
CA PRO A 227 -1.16 -24.50 -9.26
C PRO A 227 -0.96 -25.23 -10.59
N PHE A 228 -1.50 -24.68 -11.68
CA PHE A 228 -1.30 -25.17 -13.05
C PHE A 228 0.10 -24.87 -13.60
N LEU A 229 0.87 -23.96 -12.99
CA LEU A 229 2.28 -23.72 -13.34
C LEU A 229 3.21 -24.80 -12.78
N ALA A 230 2.73 -25.57 -11.78
CA ALA A 230 3.49 -26.68 -11.24
C ALA A 230 3.26 -27.93 -12.10
N GLY A 231 4.32 -28.72 -12.31
CA GLY A 231 4.20 -30.03 -12.96
C GLY A 231 3.20 -30.94 -12.21
N LYS A 232 2.59 -31.90 -12.92
CA LYS A 232 1.65 -32.86 -12.32
C LYS A 232 2.29 -33.50 -11.06
N GLY A 233 1.65 -33.34 -9.90
CA GLY A 233 2.11 -33.89 -8.61
C GLY A 233 2.99 -32.97 -7.76
N ALA A 234 3.46 -31.83 -8.27
CA ALA A 234 4.36 -30.92 -7.54
C ALA A 234 3.65 -30.05 -6.47
N ASN A 235 2.32 -30.06 -6.43
CA ASN A 235 1.50 -29.23 -5.54
C ASN A 235 0.66 -30.05 -4.55
N ALA A 236 1.20 -31.16 -4.04
CA ALA A 236 0.62 -31.75 -2.83
C ALA A 236 0.65 -30.67 -1.72
N THR A 237 -0.53 -30.32 -1.20
CA THR A 237 -0.65 -29.48 -0.01
C THR A 237 -0.62 -30.42 1.19
N VAL A 238 0.03 -30.02 2.28
CA VAL A 238 0.11 -30.89 3.46
C VAL A 238 -1.28 -31.03 4.09
N PHE A 239 -2.04 -29.93 4.09
CA PHE A 239 -3.43 -29.89 4.55
C PHE A 239 -4.23 -28.86 3.75
N ALA A 240 -5.31 -29.28 3.09
CA ALA A 240 -6.12 -28.40 2.25
C ALA A 240 -6.95 -27.37 3.06
N GLY A 241 -7.18 -27.60 4.35
CA GLY A 241 -7.95 -26.73 5.24
C GLY A 241 -7.11 -25.76 6.06
N ASP A 242 -5.81 -25.60 5.75
CA ASP A 242 -4.86 -24.74 6.48
C ASP A 242 -5.30 -23.27 6.59
N TYR A 243 -6.12 -22.81 5.65
CA TYR A 243 -6.68 -21.47 5.63
C TYR A 243 -7.81 -21.25 6.66
N GLN A 244 -8.44 -22.31 7.19
CA GLN A 244 -9.63 -22.19 8.03
C GLN A 244 -9.32 -21.49 9.36
N GLU A 245 -8.23 -21.90 10.02
CA GLU A 245 -7.77 -21.31 11.27
C GLU A 245 -7.40 -19.83 11.10
N ILE A 246 -6.73 -19.51 9.98
CA ILE A 246 -6.36 -18.13 9.63
C ILE A 246 -7.60 -17.28 9.39
N LEU A 247 -8.58 -17.77 8.62
CA LEU A 247 -9.81 -17.02 8.39
C LEU A 247 -10.60 -16.84 9.69
N SER A 248 -10.74 -17.85 10.54
CA SER A 248 -11.46 -17.71 11.81
C SER A 248 -10.79 -16.70 12.74
N SER A 249 -9.45 -16.69 12.79
CA SER A 249 -8.69 -15.79 13.67
C SER A 249 -8.61 -14.36 13.15
N TYR A 250 -8.57 -14.18 11.83
CA TYR A 250 -8.29 -12.87 11.21
C TYR A 250 -9.47 -12.26 10.42
N ALA A 251 -10.62 -12.94 10.32
CA ALA A 251 -11.79 -12.44 9.60
C ALA A 251 -12.22 -11.02 10.01
N PRO A 252 -12.28 -10.65 11.30
CA PRO A 252 -12.67 -9.28 11.69
C PRO A 252 -11.75 -8.21 11.09
N TYR A 253 -10.44 -8.47 11.07
CA TYR A 253 -9.44 -7.56 10.50
C TYR A 253 -9.58 -7.49 8.98
N LEU A 254 -9.69 -8.62 8.29
CA LEU A 254 -9.88 -8.66 6.84
C LEU A 254 -11.16 -7.94 6.40
N LEU A 255 -12.27 -8.14 7.12
CA LEU A 255 -13.54 -7.45 6.85
C LEU A 255 -13.42 -5.94 7.08
N CYS A 256 -12.82 -5.53 8.20
CA CYS A 256 -12.55 -4.12 8.50
C CYS A 256 -11.68 -3.46 7.42
N SER A 257 -10.64 -4.15 6.96
CA SER A 257 -9.78 -3.73 5.87
C SER A 257 -10.55 -3.48 4.57
N VAL A 258 -11.37 -4.45 4.15
CA VAL A 258 -12.17 -4.34 2.92
C VAL A 258 -13.13 -3.15 3.00
N LEU A 259 -13.76 -2.91 4.15
CA LEU A 259 -14.60 -1.73 4.36
C LEU A 259 -13.78 -0.44 4.20
N LEU A 260 -12.63 -0.34 4.85
CA LEU A 260 -11.78 0.85 4.79
C LEU A 260 -11.16 1.13 3.41
N LEU A 261 -11.14 0.14 2.50
CA LEU A 261 -10.79 0.40 1.09
C LEU A 261 -11.83 1.25 0.36
N ILE A 262 -13.07 1.32 0.86
CA ILE A 262 -14.15 2.10 0.27
C ILE A 262 -13.89 3.59 0.57
N PRO A 263 -13.62 4.44 -0.44
CA PRO A 263 -13.24 5.84 -0.21
C PRO A 263 -14.26 6.63 0.62
N PHE A 264 -15.53 6.28 0.48
CA PHE A 264 -16.62 6.90 1.22
C PHE A 264 -16.45 6.79 2.74
N ILE A 265 -15.96 5.66 3.27
CA ILE A 265 -15.90 5.43 4.72
C ILE A 265 -14.91 6.41 5.37
N TYR A 266 -13.69 6.48 4.85
CA TYR A 266 -12.69 7.41 5.36
C TYR A 266 -13.11 8.87 5.17
N ARG A 267 -13.61 9.23 3.98
CA ARG A 267 -14.05 10.60 3.67
C ARG A 267 -15.22 11.04 4.56
N PHE A 268 -16.12 10.14 4.90
CA PHE A 268 -17.22 10.41 5.83
C PHE A 268 -16.71 10.76 7.23
N LEU A 269 -15.76 9.98 7.75
CA LEU A 269 -15.13 10.26 9.05
C LEU A 269 -14.34 11.57 9.02
N GLU A 270 -13.59 11.84 7.96
CA GLU A 270 -12.81 13.06 7.79
C GLU A 270 -13.69 14.32 7.71
N GLN A 271 -14.81 14.25 6.96
CA GLN A 271 -15.78 15.35 6.89
C GLN A 271 -16.43 15.66 8.25
N ARG A 272 -16.58 14.64 9.11
CA ARG A 272 -17.18 14.74 10.44
C ARG A 272 -16.14 14.76 11.57
N LYS A 273 -14.87 15.05 11.27
CA LYS A 273 -13.77 14.97 12.26
C LYS A 273 -13.97 15.79 13.54
N ARG A 274 -14.78 16.86 13.48
CA ARG A 274 -15.11 17.71 14.63
C ARG A 274 -16.36 17.29 15.40
N SER A 275 -17.11 16.31 14.89
CA SER A 275 -18.32 15.83 15.55
C SER A 275 -17.98 15.13 16.87
N PHE A 276 -18.88 15.23 17.85
CA PHE A 276 -18.72 14.56 19.15
C PHE A 276 -18.55 13.04 18.99
N ALA A 277 -19.32 12.43 18.09
CA ALA A 277 -19.22 10.99 17.79
C ALA A 277 -17.84 10.60 17.26
N THR A 278 -17.27 11.37 16.32
CA THR A 278 -15.92 11.08 15.81
C THR A 278 -14.85 11.25 16.90
N LYS A 279 -14.99 12.23 17.79
CA LYS A 279 -14.07 12.43 18.92
C LYS A 279 -14.11 11.26 19.90
N LEU A 280 -15.31 10.77 20.23
CA LEU A 280 -15.47 9.61 21.11
C LEU A 280 -14.88 8.34 20.46
N LEU A 281 -15.12 8.15 19.16
CA LEU A 281 -14.52 7.07 18.39
C LEU A 281 -12.99 7.15 18.39
N LEU A 282 -12.41 8.32 18.11
CA LEU A 282 -10.96 8.50 18.15
C LEU A 282 -10.39 8.24 19.54
N LEU A 283 -11.05 8.69 20.60
CA LEU A 283 -10.60 8.43 21.97
C LEU A 283 -10.57 6.91 22.27
N ALA A 284 -11.62 6.18 21.87
CA ALA A 284 -11.67 4.74 22.00
C ALA A 284 -10.55 4.06 21.20
N LEU A 285 -10.39 4.44 19.93
CA LEU A 285 -9.36 3.89 19.04
C LEU A 285 -7.94 4.19 19.53
N PHE A 286 -7.70 5.38 20.10
CA PHE A 286 -6.44 5.74 20.71
C PHE A 286 -6.09 4.82 21.87
N TRP A 287 -7.01 4.66 22.83
CA TRP A 287 -6.77 3.79 23.98
C TRP A 287 -6.64 2.32 23.60
N LEU A 288 -7.45 1.83 22.64
CA LEU A 288 -7.28 0.49 22.08
C LEU A 288 -5.89 0.32 21.45
N SER A 289 -5.39 1.31 20.72
CA SER A 289 -4.05 1.28 20.13
C SER A 289 -2.97 1.26 21.21
N VAL A 290 -3.11 2.07 22.27
CA VAL A 290 -2.17 2.07 23.41
C VAL A 290 -2.18 0.71 24.11
N THR A 291 -3.34 0.13 24.39
CA THR A 291 -3.45 -1.20 25.01
C THR A 291 -2.83 -2.28 24.13
N SER A 292 -3.08 -2.25 22.81
CA SER A 292 -2.48 -3.18 21.86
C SER A 292 -0.95 -3.08 21.85
N LEU A 293 -0.40 -1.85 21.85
CA LEU A 293 1.05 -1.62 21.94
C LEU A 293 1.64 -2.14 23.25
N LEU A 294 0.98 -1.92 24.38
CA LEU A 294 1.44 -2.42 25.68
C LEU A 294 1.44 -3.96 25.74
N ASN A 295 0.39 -4.59 25.20
CA ASN A 295 0.28 -6.05 25.14
C ASN A 295 1.32 -6.67 24.19
N ASN A 296 1.63 -5.99 23.07
CA ASN A 296 2.68 -6.41 22.16
C ASN A 296 4.08 -6.19 22.77
N ALA A 297 4.33 -5.06 23.43
CA ALA A 297 5.59 -4.77 24.12
C ALA A 297 5.87 -5.73 25.28
N ALA A 298 4.82 -6.26 25.93
CA ALA A 298 4.92 -7.32 26.92
C ALA A 298 5.23 -8.71 26.32
N ASN A 299 5.26 -8.85 24.98
CA ASN A 299 5.64 -10.06 24.25
C ASN A 299 6.90 -9.82 23.40
N PRO A 300 8.12 -9.95 23.97
CA PRO A 300 9.39 -9.60 23.33
C PRO A 300 9.70 -10.36 22.02
N PHE A 301 9.05 -11.49 21.78
CA PHE A 301 9.27 -12.33 20.61
C PHE A 301 8.78 -11.72 19.28
N LEU A 302 7.95 -10.67 19.32
CA LEU A 302 7.42 -10.00 18.13
C LEU A 302 8.37 -8.93 17.53
N TYR A 303 9.32 -8.41 18.30
CA TYR A 303 10.12 -7.24 17.89
C TYR A 303 11.53 -7.57 17.37
N LEU A 304 11.97 -8.83 17.46
CA LEU A 304 13.34 -9.23 17.07
C LEU A 304 13.50 -9.58 15.58
N ARG A 305 12.54 -9.23 14.71
CA ARG A 305 12.60 -9.53 13.27
C ARG A 305 12.29 -8.33 12.36
N PHE A 306 12.58 -7.12 12.82
CA PHE A 306 12.70 -5.95 11.95
C PHE A 306 14.17 -5.70 11.62
#